data_AF-A0A7X7MBS9-F1
#
_entry.id   AF-A0A7X7MBS9-F1
#
_cell.length_a   1.000
_cell.length_b   1.000
_cell.length_c   1.000
_cell.angle_alpha   90.00
_cell.angle_beta   90.00
_cell.angle_gamma   90.00
#
_symmetry.space_group_name_H-M   'P 1'
#
loop_
_entity.id
_entity.type
_entity.pdbx_description
1 polymer ?
#
loop_
_entity_poly.entity_id
_entity_poly.type
_entity_poly.pdbx_seq_one_letter_code
_entity_poly.pdbx_strand_id
1 'polypeptide(L)'
;MQKTTFAVFFGNRGFFPASLQAGARETMTNTLKRLGYKALMMDASATRHGAVETPAEGEKFAAFLDRNRGKFGGVILCLPNFGDESGAIAALRDCGVPILIQAFPDELDQMAPAVRRDAFCGKFSIMDVFVQYG
;
A
#
# COMPACT_ATOMS: atom_id res chain seq x y z
N MET A 1 -17.99 0.56 -20.91
CA MET A 1 -17.65 -0.24 -19.70
C MET A 1 -17.41 0.70 -18.53
N GLN A 2 -17.96 0.39 -17.36
CA GLN A 2 -17.62 1.10 -16.13
C GLN A 2 -16.19 0.72 -15.72
N LYS A 3 -15.34 1.71 -15.41
CA LYS A 3 -13.98 1.46 -14.91
C LYS A 3 -14.03 0.83 -13.52
N THR A 4 -13.08 -0.06 -13.24
CA THR A 4 -12.99 -0.75 -11.94
C THR A 4 -12.66 0.20 -10.78
N THR A 5 -12.85 -0.27 -9.56
CA THR A 5 -12.34 0.36 -8.34
C THR A 5 -11.08 -0.39 -7.90
N PHE A 6 -10.06 0.35 -7.46
CA PHE A 6 -8.88 -0.23 -6.84
C PHE A 6 -8.93 -0.04 -5.32
N ALA A 7 -8.71 -1.13 -4.58
CA ALA A 7 -8.35 -1.02 -3.18
C ALA A 7 -6.89 -0.56 -3.08
N VAL A 8 -6.58 0.46 -2.28
CA VAL A 8 -5.22 0.98 -2.18
C VAL A 8 -4.67 0.67 -0.79
N PHE A 9 -3.65 -0.17 -0.77
CA PHE A 9 -2.83 -0.48 0.40
C PHE A 9 -1.66 0.50 0.44
N PHE A 10 -1.36 1.06 1.60
CA PHE A 10 -0.18 1.89 1.81
C PHE A 10 0.75 1.16 2.77
N GLY A 11 1.97 0.84 2.32
CA GLY A 11 3.01 0.25 3.16
C GLY A 11 3.83 1.32 3.88
N ASN A 12 4.31 0.98 5.07
CA ASN A 12 5.34 1.72 5.78
C ASN A 12 6.21 0.74 6.59
N ARG A 13 7.29 1.23 7.18
CA ARG A 13 8.07 0.50 8.18
C ARG A 13 8.44 1.45 9.33
N GLY A 14 8.46 0.94 10.56
CA GLY A 14 8.40 1.74 11.79
C GLY A 14 9.50 2.79 12.05
N PHE A 15 10.54 2.88 11.21
CA PHE A 15 11.55 3.95 11.30
C PHE A 15 11.35 5.08 10.28
N PHE A 16 10.39 4.95 9.35
CA PHE A 16 10.07 5.98 8.36
C PHE A 16 8.95 6.92 8.83
N PRO A 17 8.92 8.16 8.32
CA PRO A 17 8.02 9.20 8.78
C PRO A 17 6.65 9.11 8.09
N ALA A 18 5.59 9.44 8.83
CA ALA A 18 4.20 9.41 8.35
C ALA A 18 3.88 10.38 7.21
N SER A 19 4.72 11.40 7.00
CA SER A 19 4.49 12.47 6.02
C SER A 19 4.44 11.93 4.59
N LEU A 20 5.24 10.91 4.27
CA LEU A 20 5.27 10.28 2.95
C LEU A 20 3.95 9.56 2.62
N GLN A 21 3.29 9.00 3.64
CA GLN A 21 2.03 8.25 3.53
C GLN A 21 0.86 9.17 3.28
N ALA A 22 0.81 10.32 3.97
CA ALA A 22 -0.20 11.34 3.72
C ALA A 22 -0.13 11.86 2.27
N GLY A 23 1.08 12.21 1.81
CA GLY A 23 1.31 12.64 0.42
C GLY A 23 1.00 11.56 -0.61
N ALA A 24 1.34 10.30 -0.32
CA ALA A 24 1.01 9.18 -1.19
C ALA A 24 -0.51 8.93 -1.29
N ARG A 25 -1.25 9.05 -0.18
CA ARG A 25 -2.72 8.93 -0.17
C ARG A 25 -3.38 9.94 -1.08
N GLU A 26 -2.96 11.20 -0.99
CA GLU A 26 -3.44 12.26 -1.87
C GLU A 26 -3.07 11.97 -3.33
N THR A 27 -1.80 11.66 -3.60
CA THR A 27 -1.27 11.41 -4.94
C THR A 27 -2.00 10.26 -5.62
N MET A 28 -2.18 9.14 -4.92
CA MET A 28 -2.88 7.95 -5.44
C MET A 28 -4.35 8.24 -5.72
N THR A 29 -5.04 8.92 -4.80
CA THR A 29 -6.45 9.29 -4.96
C THR A 29 -6.65 10.20 -6.18
N ASN A 30 -5.84 11.25 -6.30
CA ASN A 30 -5.91 12.21 -7.40
C ASN A 30 -5.54 11.56 -8.74
N THR A 31 -4.54 10.70 -8.76
CA THR A 31 -4.10 10.00 -9.97
C THR A 31 -5.17 9.01 -10.46
N LEU A 32 -5.71 8.18 -9.58
CA LEU A 32 -6.79 7.25 -9.94
C LEU A 32 -8.03 8.00 -10.43
N LYS A 33 -8.43 9.07 -9.75
CA LYS A 33 -9.56 9.92 -10.16
C LYS A 33 -9.34 10.53 -11.55
N ARG A 34 -8.15 11.10 -11.82
CA ARG A 34 -7.79 11.65 -13.14
C ARG A 34 -7.84 10.60 -14.24
N LEU A 35 -7.44 9.37 -13.92
CA LEU A 35 -7.52 8.23 -14.83
C LEU A 35 -8.94 7.63 -14.94
N GLY A 36 -9.93 8.15 -14.21
CA GLY A 36 -11.32 7.69 -14.22
C GLY A 36 -11.58 6.41 -13.40
N TYR A 37 -10.66 6.01 -12.54
CA TYR A 37 -10.84 4.91 -11.59
C TYR A 37 -11.30 5.42 -10.22
N LYS A 38 -11.98 4.56 -9.45
CA LYS A 38 -12.30 4.83 -8.05
C LYS A 38 -11.21 4.25 -7.15
N ALA A 39 -10.98 4.91 -6.01
CA ALA A 39 -10.08 4.43 -4.97
C ALA A 39 -10.90 4.02 -3.74
N LEU A 40 -10.63 2.82 -3.22
CA LEU A 40 -11.16 2.31 -1.97
C LEU A 40 -10.00 2.21 -0.98
N MET A 41 -10.06 2.96 0.11
CA MET A 41 -8.96 3.05 1.08
C MET A 41 -9.48 2.82 2.49
N MET A 42 -8.71 2.10 3.31
CA MET A 42 -8.94 2.04 4.74
C MET A 42 -8.73 3.43 5.34
N ASP A 43 -9.49 3.76 6.40
CA ASP A 43 -9.34 5.04 7.10
C ASP A 43 -7.90 5.22 7.61
N ALA A 44 -7.36 6.43 7.50
CA ALA A 44 -5.98 6.70 7.92
C ALA A 44 -5.79 6.56 9.45
N SER A 45 -6.84 6.76 10.24
CA SER A 45 -6.82 6.59 11.70
C SER A 45 -6.86 5.13 12.16
N ALA A 46 -7.10 4.17 11.24
CA ALA A 46 -7.14 2.74 11.58
C ALA A 46 -5.76 2.16 11.95
N THR A 47 -4.69 2.86 11.58
CA THR A 47 -3.28 2.51 11.83
C THR A 47 -2.51 3.72 12.33
N ARG A 48 -1.30 3.51 12.86
CA ARG A 48 -0.51 4.60 13.48
C ARG A 48 -0.17 5.72 12.49
N HIS A 49 0.12 5.36 11.25
CA HIS A 49 0.65 6.27 10.23
C HIS A 49 -0.21 6.32 8.96
N GLY A 50 -1.46 5.84 9.04
CA GLY A 50 -2.35 5.71 7.87
C GLY A 50 -1.86 4.72 6.81
N ALA A 51 -0.87 3.91 7.17
CA ALA A 51 -0.25 2.84 6.41
C ALA A 51 -0.10 1.60 7.30
N VAL A 52 0.14 0.45 6.68
CA VAL A 52 0.33 -0.84 7.35
C VAL A 52 1.82 -1.09 7.55
N GLU A 53 2.20 -1.40 8.79
CA GLU A 53 3.59 -1.71 9.20
C GLU A 53 3.71 -3.07 9.89
N THR A 54 2.61 -3.58 10.43
CA THR A 54 2.62 -4.77 11.27
C THR A 54 1.60 -5.79 10.77
N PRO A 55 1.76 -7.09 11.12
CA PRO A 55 0.75 -8.10 10.83
C PRO A 55 -0.64 -7.72 11.37
N ALA A 56 -0.73 -7.18 12.58
CA ALA A 56 -1.99 -6.75 13.18
C ALA A 56 -2.68 -5.63 12.39
N GLU A 57 -1.92 -4.69 11.81
CA GLU A 57 -2.47 -3.69 10.91
C GLU A 57 -2.82 -4.28 9.54
N GLY A 58 -2.06 -5.28 9.09
CA GLY A 58 -2.38 -6.06 7.89
C GLY A 58 -3.71 -6.80 8.03
N GLU A 59 -3.96 -7.43 9.17
CA GLU A 59 -5.24 -8.09 9.48
C GLU A 59 -6.42 -7.10 9.45
N LYS A 60 -6.24 -5.87 9.94
CA LYS A 60 -7.25 -4.81 9.80
C LYS A 60 -7.53 -4.49 8.34
N PHE A 61 -6.50 -4.45 7.49
CA PHE A 61 -6.64 -4.23 6.07
C PHE A 61 -7.32 -5.42 5.37
N ALA A 62 -6.96 -6.65 5.73
CA ALA A 62 -7.63 -7.86 5.23
C ALA A 62 -9.13 -7.85 5.57
N ALA A 63 -9.49 -7.52 6.82
CA ALA A 63 -10.89 -7.36 7.23
C ALA A 63 -11.59 -6.20 6.49
N PHE A 64 -10.87 -5.13 6.16
CA PHE A 64 -11.38 -4.05 5.32
C PHE A 64 -11.67 -4.52 3.89
N LEU A 65 -10.78 -5.32 3.29
CA LEU A 65 -11.02 -5.93 1.98
C LEU A 65 -12.21 -6.88 2.02
N ASP A 66 -12.31 -7.71 3.05
CA ASP A 66 -13.39 -8.69 3.23
C ASP A 66 -14.77 -8.01 3.25
N ARG A 67 -14.93 -6.95 4.06
CA ARG A 67 -16.16 -6.13 4.11
C ARG A 67 -16.50 -5.41 2.80
N ASN A 68 -15.56 -5.36 1.86
CA ASN A 68 -15.72 -4.70 0.57
C ASN A 68 -15.55 -5.66 -0.63
N ARG A 69 -15.58 -6.99 -0.41
CA ARG A 69 -15.52 -7.96 -1.50
C ARG A 69 -16.57 -7.64 -2.58
N GLY A 70 -16.18 -7.79 -3.83
CA GLY A 70 -17.00 -7.45 -4.99
C GLY A 70 -17.08 -5.96 -5.33
N LYS A 71 -16.56 -5.04 -4.49
CA LYS A 71 -16.57 -3.59 -4.77
C LYS A 71 -15.31 -3.08 -5.48
N PHE A 72 -14.26 -3.90 -5.54
CA PHE A 72 -12.97 -3.60 -6.17
C PHE A 72 -12.53 -4.77 -7.05
N GLY A 73 -11.82 -4.47 -8.14
CA GLY A 73 -11.32 -5.49 -9.08
C GLY A 73 -9.82 -5.71 -9.03
N GLY A 74 -9.11 -5.00 -8.16
CA GLY A 74 -7.66 -5.13 -7.96
C GLY A 74 -7.19 -4.37 -6.74
N VAL A 75 -6.03 -4.75 -6.22
CA VAL A 75 -5.32 -4.03 -5.15
C VAL A 75 -4.12 -3.31 -5.73
N ILE A 76 -3.88 -2.07 -5.33
CA ILE A 76 -2.60 -1.39 -5.54
C ILE A 76 -1.89 -1.36 -4.19
N LEU A 77 -0.79 -2.11 -4.10
CA LEU A 77 0.16 -2.05 -2.99
C LEU A 77 1.11 -0.89 -3.27
N CYS A 78 0.81 0.26 -2.67
CA CYS A 78 1.55 1.50 -2.79
C CYS A 78 2.68 1.55 -1.75
N LEU A 79 3.90 1.80 -2.22
CA LEU A 79 5.11 1.93 -1.42
C LEU A 79 5.67 3.35 -1.57
N PRO A 80 5.35 4.26 -0.64
CA PRO A 80 5.98 5.57 -0.56
C PRO A 80 7.45 5.47 -0.13
N ASN A 81 7.77 4.41 0.61
CA ASN A 81 9.07 4.04 1.15
C ASN A 81 9.21 2.51 1.26
N PHE A 82 10.23 2.01 1.96
CA PHE A 82 10.40 0.58 2.23
C PHE A 82 9.35 0.08 3.24
N GLY A 83 8.23 -0.43 2.71
CA GLY A 83 7.16 -1.04 3.48
C GLY A 83 7.50 -2.41 4.08
N ASP A 84 6.85 -2.75 5.20
CA ASP A 84 7.02 -4.03 5.88
C ASP A 84 6.29 -5.19 5.18
N GLU A 85 7.03 -6.26 4.91
CA GLU A 85 6.59 -7.46 4.23
C GLU A 85 5.55 -8.23 5.04
N SER A 86 5.72 -8.29 6.35
CA SER A 86 4.86 -9.08 7.24
C SER A 86 3.45 -8.50 7.28
N GLY A 87 3.35 -7.16 7.31
CA GLY A 87 2.08 -6.44 7.18
C GLY A 87 1.43 -6.64 5.81
N ALA A 88 2.21 -6.62 4.73
CA ALA A 88 1.71 -6.84 3.38
C ALA A 88 1.17 -8.27 3.17
N ILE A 89 1.86 -9.29 3.68
CA ILE A 89 1.41 -10.70 3.64
C ILE A 89 0.08 -10.83 4.39
N ALA A 90 0.03 -10.38 5.65
CA ALA A 90 -1.18 -10.46 6.47
C ALA A 90 -2.39 -9.74 5.83
N ALA A 91 -2.14 -8.64 5.12
CA ALA A 91 -3.17 -7.86 4.44
C ALA A 91 -3.72 -8.52 3.18
N LEU A 92 -2.87 -9.15 2.36
CA LEU A 92 -3.20 -9.44 0.96
C LEU A 92 -3.28 -10.92 0.61
N ARG A 93 -2.90 -11.83 1.53
CA ARG A 93 -2.90 -13.29 1.32
C ARG A 93 -4.16 -13.81 0.62
N ASP A 94 -5.33 -13.39 1.08
CA ASP A 94 -6.63 -13.88 0.60
C ASP A 94 -7.47 -12.78 -0.08
N CYS A 95 -6.80 -11.79 -0.69
CA CYS A 95 -7.50 -10.65 -1.32
C CYS A 95 -8.31 -11.05 -2.57
N GLY A 96 -7.98 -12.17 -3.22
CA GLY A 96 -8.78 -12.78 -4.29
C GLY A 96 -8.86 -11.98 -5.59
N VAL A 97 -8.01 -10.95 -5.77
CA VAL A 97 -7.94 -10.10 -6.96
C VAL A 97 -6.48 -9.81 -7.31
N PRO A 98 -6.17 -9.40 -8.56
CA PRO A 98 -4.80 -9.04 -8.94
C PRO A 98 -4.22 -7.91 -8.09
N ILE A 99 -2.92 -8.02 -7.77
CA ILE A 99 -2.17 -7.03 -7.00
C ILE A 99 -1.15 -6.34 -7.91
N LEU A 100 -1.20 -5.00 -7.96
CA LEU A 100 -0.15 -4.17 -8.54
C LEU A 100 0.76 -3.64 -7.43
N ILE A 101 2.05 -3.99 -7.46
CA ILE A 101 3.05 -3.47 -6.54
C ILE A 101 3.69 -2.23 -7.15
N GLN A 102 3.35 -1.07 -6.58
CA GLN A 102 3.78 0.25 -7.03
C GLN A 102 4.78 0.82 -6.03
N ALA A 103 5.96 1.22 -6.52
CA ALA A 103 6.95 1.97 -5.75
C ALA A 103 6.97 3.42 -6.23
N PHE A 104 6.95 4.36 -5.29
CA PHE A 104 7.27 5.75 -5.60
C PHE A 104 8.73 5.89 -6.07
N PRO A 105 9.04 6.89 -6.90
CA PRO A 105 10.42 7.19 -7.26
C PRO A 105 11.26 7.44 -6.01
N ASP A 106 12.42 6.80 -5.92
CA ASP A 106 13.41 7.08 -4.89
C ASP A 106 14.22 8.34 -5.25
N GLU A 107 14.62 9.08 -4.23
CA GLU A 107 15.42 10.30 -4.33
C GLU A 107 16.82 9.96 -3.80
N LEU A 108 17.78 9.70 -4.69
CA LEU A 108 19.10 9.11 -4.35
C LEU A 108 19.93 9.98 -3.39
N ASP A 109 19.65 11.27 -3.39
CA ASP A 109 20.28 12.33 -2.62
C ASP A 109 19.52 12.66 -1.32
N GLN A 110 18.38 12.00 -1.06
CA GLN A 110 17.56 12.22 0.14
C GLN A 110 17.50 10.96 1.02
N MET A 111 18.57 10.71 1.77
CA MET A 111 18.70 9.52 2.64
C MET A 111 18.44 9.78 4.13
N ALA A 112 18.12 11.02 4.50
CA ALA A 112 17.82 11.36 5.89
C ALA A 112 16.50 10.70 6.34
N PRO A 113 16.38 10.25 7.62
CA PRO A 113 15.19 9.54 8.09
C PRO A 113 13.87 10.24 7.80
N ALA A 114 13.85 11.58 7.78
CA ALA A 114 12.64 12.37 7.54
C ALA A 114 12.12 12.36 6.08
N VAL A 115 12.93 11.92 5.12
CA VAL A 115 12.61 12.01 3.68
C VAL A 115 12.93 10.75 2.90
N ARG A 116 13.70 9.82 3.50
CA ARG A 116 14.13 8.58 2.85
C ARG A 116 12.95 7.74 2.40
N ARG A 117 13.03 7.24 1.16
CA ARG A 117 12.02 6.37 0.56
C ARG A 117 12.49 4.92 0.56
N ASP A 118 13.50 4.56 -0.21
CA ASP A 118 13.90 3.15 -0.42
C ASP A 118 12.74 2.27 -0.96
N ALA A 119 11.77 2.87 -1.65
CA ALA A 119 10.58 2.21 -2.14
C ALA A 119 10.91 1.14 -3.20
N PHE A 120 11.94 1.36 -4.03
CA PHE A 120 12.33 0.39 -5.04
C PHE A 120 12.92 -0.88 -4.42
N CYS A 121 13.76 -0.74 -3.39
CA CYS A 121 14.24 -1.87 -2.60
C CYS A 121 13.09 -2.59 -1.88
N GLY A 122 12.17 -1.84 -1.27
CA GLY A 122 10.99 -2.41 -0.63
C GLY A 122 10.09 -3.18 -1.59
N LYS A 123 9.96 -2.73 -2.83
CA LYS A 123 9.22 -3.46 -3.88
C LYS A 123 9.81 -4.84 -4.14
N PHE A 124 11.13 -4.95 -4.30
CA PHE A 124 11.76 -6.27 -4.49
C PHE A 124 11.55 -7.17 -3.28
N SER A 125 11.69 -6.62 -2.07
CA SER A 125 11.48 -7.38 -0.83
C SER A 125 10.07 -7.96 -0.73
N ILE A 126 9.05 -7.15 -1.00
CA ILE A 126 7.65 -7.60 -1.02
C ILE A 126 7.37 -8.59 -2.17
N MET A 127 7.92 -8.34 -3.36
CA MET A 127 7.77 -9.28 -4.48
C MET A 127 8.37 -10.64 -4.15
N ASP A 128 9.54 -10.67 -3.53
CA ASP A 128 10.22 -11.90 -3.13
C ASP A 128 9.40 -12.67 -2.10
N VAL A 129 8.91 -12.03 -1.03
CA VAL A 129 8.07 -12.73 -0.05
C VAL A 129 6.72 -13.15 -0.63
N PHE A 130 6.12 -12.42 -1.56
CA PHE A 130 4.87 -12.86 -2.19
C PHE A 130 5.09 -14.14 -2.98
N VAL A 131 6.22 -14.26 -3.68
CA VAL A 131 6.60 -15.53 -4.35
C VAL A 131 6.77 -16.67 -3.34
N GLN A 132 7.37 -16.40 -2.18
CA GLN A 132 7.56 -17.42 -1.14
C GLN A 132 6.25 -17.92 -0.52
N TYR A 133 5.21 -17.08 -0.46
CA TYR A 133 3.93 -17.39 0.18
C TYR A 133 2.85 -17.95 -0.79
N GLY A 134 3.10 -17.88 -2.10
CA GLY A 134 2.19 -18.34 -3.15
C GLY A 134 1.03 -17.38 -3.44
#